data_AF-A0A940Z6B8-F1
#
_entry.id   AF-A0A940Z6B8-F1
#
_cell.length_a   1.000
_cell.length_b   1.000
_cell.length_c   1.000
_cell.angle_alpha   90.00
_cell.angle_beta   90.00
_cell.angle_gamma   90.00
#
_symmetry.space_group_name_H-M   'P 1'
#
loop_
_entity.id
_entity.type
_entity.pdbx_description
1 polymer ?
#
loop_
_entity_poly.entity_id
_entity_poly.type
_entity_poly.pdbx_seq_one_letter_code
_entity_poly.pdbx_strand_id
1 'polypeptide(L)'
;MFGPVLGNLRPDLVSFLPSMRQYAGNWASAVWAMKPGVEERLNELPGVENQVDQLQRMIPTPYEHDDAEMTLQKALAWRSMHRQGRGLFSLLYAHLADIETRTVREGESVCNTILGFNFGDGHMHDARLVAAGQRRLGLKPGDLVVVWLESQPIHRRTQRYQVIDAALGVVERGTWKVADCVAEQPWLPNGPVPLSVTWTAAGYHRRQPLGANPNRPDETPV
;
A
#
# COMPACT_ATOMS: atom_id res chain seq x y z
N MET A 1 32.38 -2.77 3.52
CA MET A 1 31.49 -2.25 2.45
C MET A 1 30.45 -3.31 2.00
N PHE A 2 29.85 -4.06 2.94
CA PHE A 2 28.96 -5.19 2.61
C PHE A 2 27.50 -4.75 2.40
N GLY A 3 27.01 -3.82 3.23
CA GLY A 3 25.62 -3.31 3.19
C GLY A 3 25.20 -2.75 1.82
N PRO A 4 25.95 -1.81 1.22
CA PRO A 4 25.61 -1.25 -0.09
C PRO A 4 25.60 -2.30 -1.21
N VAL A 5 26.61 -3.17 -1.28
CA VAL A 5 26.69 -4.17 -2.35
C VAL A 5 25.58 -5.21 -2.21
N LEU A 6 25.45 -5.84 -1.03
CA LEU A 6 24.44 -6.87 -0.83
C LEU A 6 23.02 -6.29 -0.97
N GLY A 7 22.74 -5.12 -0.38
CA GLY A 7 21.39 -4.55 -0.44
C GLY A 7 20.96 -4.14 -1.85
N ASN A 8 21.87 -3.67 -2.70
CA ASN A 8 21.53 -3.39 -4.10
C ASN A 8 21.29 -4.67 -4.93
N LEU A 9 21.88 -5.81 -4.54
CA LEU A 9 21.66 -7.11 -5.19
C LEU A 9 20.45 -7.87 -4.63
N ARG A 10 20.25 -7.81 -3.32
CA ARG A 10 19.21 -8.50 -2.53
C ARG A 10 18.54 -7.51 -1.58
N PRO A 11 17.69 -6.61 -2.12
CA PRO A 11 17.01 -5.61 -1.33
C PRO A 11 16.08 -6.21 -0.26
N ASP A 12 15.65 -7.45 -0.45
CA ASP A 12 14.86 -8.23 0.50
C ASP A 12 15.61 -8.65 1.78
N LEU A 13 16.94 -8.54 1.80
CA LEU A 13 17.76 -8.94 2.96
C LEU A 13 18.33 -7.76 3.75
N VAL A 14 18.48 -6.60 3.10
CA VAL A 14 19.15 -5.44 3.68
C VAL A 14 18.30 -4.21 3.44
N SER A 15 17.87 -3.58 4.54
CA SER A 15 17.16 -2.31 4.58
C SER A 15 17.82 -1.26 3.67
N PHE A 16 17.01 -0.32 3.16
CA PHE A 16 17.47 0.75 2.29
C PHE A 16 18.54 1.65 2.95
N LEU A 17 18.50 1.82 4.28
CA LEU A 17 19.44 2.68 5.02
C LEU A 17 20.87 2.12 5.02
N PRO A 18 21.15 0.91 5.55
CA PRO A 18 22.50 0.34 5.53
C PRO A 18 23.02 0.04 4.11
N SER A 19 22.13 0.03 3.12
CA SER A 19 22.49 -0.16 1.71
C SER A 19 22.58 1.14 0.90
N MET A 20 22.40 2.29 1.54
CA MET A 20 22.48 3.63 0.93
C MET A 20 21.48 3.85 -0.23
N ARG A 21 20.40 3.06 -0.31
CA ARG A 21 19.43 3.16 -1.42
C ARG A 21 18.48 4.36 -1.30
N GLN A 22 18.46 5.05 -0.15
CA GLN A 22 17.78 6.34 0.01
C GLN A 22 18.25 7.38 -1.03
N TYR A 23 19.54 7.40 -1.33
CA TYR A 23 20.12 8.31 -2.32
C TYR A 23 19.74 7.96 -3.76
N ALA A 24 19.31 6.72 -4.00
CA ALA A 24 18.89 6.24 -5.31
C ALA A 24 17.37 6.31 -5.52
N GLY A 25 16.61 6.84 -4.54
CA GLY A 25 15.16 6.87 -4.65
C GLY A 25 14.52 5.48 -4.66
N ASN A 26 15.15 4.47 -4.03
CA ASN A 26 14.79 3.06 -4.20
C ASN A 26 14.66 2.29 -2.87
N TRP A 27 13.44 2.21 -2.36
CA TRP A 27 13.11 1.41 -1.18
C TRP A 27 11.77 0.70 -1.36
N ALA A 28 11.46 -0.22 -0.45
CA ALA A 28 10.16 -0.88 -0.39
C ALA A 28 9.10 0.14 0.02
N SER A 29 7.88 0.01 -0.51
CA SER A 29 6.79 0.96 -0.21
C SER A 29 5.45 0.26 -0.28
N ALA A 30 4.44 0.82 0.37
CA ALA A 30 3.09 0.29 0.35
C ALA A 30 2.04 1.39 0.35
N VAL A 31 0.84 1.03 -0.10
CA VAL A 31 -0.37 1.86 0.04
C VAL A 31 -1.47 0.98 0.60
N TRP A 32 -2.20 1.52 1.58
CA TRP A 32 -3.30 0.85 2.25
C TRP A 32 -4.62 1.42 1.73
N ALA A 33 -5.52 0.56 1.27
CA ALA A 33 -6.85 0.94 0.82
C ALA A 33 -7.90 0.30 1.76
N MET A 34 -8.60 1.16 2.48
CA MET A 34 -9.52 0.81 3.56
C MET A 34 -10.95 1.16 3.16
N LYS A 35 -11.91 0.27 3.42
CA LYS A 35 -13.33 0.65 3.31
C LYS A 35 -13.66 1.79 4.29
N PRO A 36 -14.70 2.60 4.02
CA PRO A 36 -15.20 3.59 4.96
C PRO A 36 -15.40 2.99 6.36
N GLY A 37 -14.94 3.68 7.40
CA GLY A 37 -15.06 3.22 8.77
C GLY A 37 -13.92 2.30 9.25
N VAL A 38 -13.06 1.78 8.36
CA VAL A 38 -11.96 0.86 8.75
C VAL A 38 -10.76 1.61 9.31
N GLU A 39 -10.50 2.85 8.86
CA GLU A 39 -9.41 3.66 9.40
C GLU A 39 -9.65 4.00 10.88
N GLU A 40 -10.89 4.33 11.24
CA GLU A 40 -11.33 4.63 12.60
C GLU A 40 -11.10 3.44 13.54
N ARG A 41 -11.18 2.21 13.01
CA ARG A 41 -10.87 1.00 13.79
C ARG A 41 -9.40 0.87 14.15
N LEU A 42 -8.48 1.60 13.50
CA LEU A 42 -7.09 1.63 13.93
C LEU A 42 -6.95 2.22 15.34
N ASN A 43 -7.86 3.11 15.76
CA ASN A 43 -7.93 3.65 17.12
C ASN A 43 -8.32 2.60 18.18
N GLU A 44 -8.84 1.42 17.78
CA GLU A 44 -9.06 0.29 18.69
C GLU A 44 -7.73 -0.34 19.16
N LEU A 45 -6.62 -0.05 18.46
CA LEU A 45 -5.30 -0.57 18.81
C LEU A 45 -4.69 0.19 20.01
N PRO A 46 -4.03 -0.49 20.95
CA PRO A 46 -3.45 0.16 22.12
C PRO A 46 -2.38 1.20 21.74
N GLY A 47 -2.56 2.44 22.20
CA GLY A 47 -1.59 3.53 21.98
C GLY A 47 -1.55 4.05 20.55
N VAL A 48 -2.53 3.71 19.72
CA VAL A 48 -2.67 4.17 18.35
C VAL A 48 -3.73 5.26 18.30
N GLU A 49 -3.43 6.31 17.55
CA GLU A 49 -4.37 7.38 17.24
C GLU A 49 -4.21 7.77 15.78
N ASN A 50 -5.32 7.90 15.05
CA ASN A 50 -5.33 8.27 13.65
C ASN A 50 -4.69 9.64 13.42
N GLN A 51 -3.98 9.79 12.30
CA GLN A 51 -3.23 11.01 12.02
C GLN A 51 -4.14 12.22 11.82
N VAL A 52 -5.36 12.02 11.31
CA VAL A 52 -6.38 13.07 11.23
C VAL A 52 -6.65 13.62 12.64
N ASP A 53 -6.95 12.74 13.61
CA ASP A 53 -7.20 13.12 15.00
C ASP A 53 -5.99 13.84 15.63
N GLN A 54 -4.77 13.36 15.35
CA GLN A 54 -3.54 14.00 15.83
C GLN A 54 -3.37 15.43 15.28
N LEU A 55 -3.63 15.65 13.99
CA LEU A 55 -3.54 16.97 13.35
C LEU A 55 -4.61 17.93 13.88
N GLN A 56 -5.81 17.45 14.14
CA GLN A 56 -6.88 18.24 14.74
C GLN A 56 -6.56 18.69 16.18
N ARG A 57 -5.70 17.96 16.90
CA ARG A 57 -5.26 18.32 18.26
C ARG A 57 -3.93 19.06 18.31
N MET A 58 -3.31 19.36 17.16
CA MET A 58 -2.01 20.02 17.13
C MET A 58 -2.09 21.46 17.67
N ILE A 59 -1.45 21.74 18.80
CA ILE A 59 -1.40 23.09 19.40
C ILE A 59 -0.15 23.83 18.91
N PRO A 60 -0.21 25.14 18.57
CA PRO A 60 -1.37 26.06 18.69
C PRO A 60 -2.25 26.14 17.43
N THR A 61 -1.99 25.33 16.41
CA THR A 61 -2.64 25.42 15.09
C THR A 61 -3.40 24.13 14.78
N PRO A 62 -4.57 23.90 15.42
CA PRO A 62 -5.37 22.72 15.15
C PRO A 62 -5.92 22.81 13.74
N TYR A 63 -5.86 21.69 13.01
CA TYR A 63 -6.41 21.61 11.67
C TYR A 63 -7.91 21.38 11.74
N GLU A 64 -8.68 21.95 10.82
CA GLU A 64 -10.03 21.44 10.56
C GLU A 64 -9.93 20.04 9.95
N HIS A 65 -11.01 19.26 10.05
CA HIS A 65 -11.01 17.87 9.57
C HIS A 65 -10.59 17.76 8.10
N ASP A 66 -11.14 18.62 7.25
CA ASP A 66 -10.86 18.61 5.81
C ASP A 66 -9.42 19.05 5.49
N ASP A 67 -8.87 19.99 6.26
CA ASP A 67 -7.47 20.41 6.13
C ASP A 67 -6.51 19.30 6.58
N ALA A 68 -6.86 18.58 7.64
CA ALA A 68 -6.10 17.43 8.12
C ALA A 68 -6.12 16.30 7.08
N GLU A 69 -7.29 15.98 6.54
CA GLU A 69 -7.46 15.01 5.45
C GLU A 69 -6.63 15.40 4.23
N MET A 70 -6.77 16.64 3.75
CA MET A 70 -5.99 17.17 2.63
C MET A 70 -4.48 17.10 2.90
N THR A 71 -4.05 17.32 4.15
CA THR A 71 -2.65 17.23 4.55
C THR A 71 -2.12 15.81 4.44
N LEU A 72 -2.88 14.79 4.84
CA LEU A 72 -2.51 13.39 4.67
C LEU A 72 -2.46 12.99 3.20
N GLN A 73 -3.39 13.50 2.38
CA GLN A 73 -3.41 13.22 0.94
C GLN A 73 -2.18 13.74 0.19
N LYS A 74 -1.47 14.76 0.73
CA LYS A 74 -0.20 15.24 0.14
C LYS A 74 0.85 14.13 0.08
N ALA A 75 0.87 13.20 1.04
CA ALA A 75 1.80 12.07 1.02
C ALA A 75 1.53 11.12 -0.16
N LEU A 76 0.25 10.88 -0.46
CA LEU A 76 -0.16 10.08 -1.62
C LEU A 76 0.08 10.78 -2.95
N ALA A 77 -0.19 12.09 -3.02
CA ALA A 77 0.14 12.92 -4.18
C ALA A 77 1.65 12.90 -4.45
N TRP A 78 2.48 13.00 -3.41
CA TRP A 78 3.92 12.83 -3.54
C TRP A 78 4.29 11.44 -4.02
N ARG A 79 3.68 10.39 -3.45
CA ARG A 79 3.96 9.01 -3.86
C ARG A 79 3.61 8.74 -5.32
N SER A 80 2.48 9.27 -5.82
CA SER A 80 2.03 9.09 -7.21
C SER A 80 2.97 9.74 -8.23
N MET A 81 3.70 10.79 -7.85
CA MET A 81 4.73 11.39 -8.69
C MET A 81 5.93 10.46 -8.94
N HIS A 82 6.13 9.44 -8.10
CA HIS A 82 7.23 8.49 -8.21
C HIS A 82 6.82 7.23 -8.96
N ARG A 83 7.80 6.60 -9.64
CA ARG A 83 7.61 5.33 -10.36
C ARG A 83 6.98 4.24 -9.49
N GLN A 84 7.32 4.20 -8.19
CA GLN A 84 6.73 3.28 -7.22
C GLN A 84 5.24 3.49 -7.07
N GLY A 85 4.80 4.74 -6.87
CA GLY A 85 3.40 5.06 -6.68
C GLY A 85 2.56 4.68 -7.88
N ARG A 86 3.03 4.95 -9.10
CA ARG A 86 2.32 4.57 -10.33
C ARG A 86 2.09 3.06 -10.43
N GLY A 87 3.06 2.25 -10.00
CA GLY A 87 2.90 0.80 -9.86
C GLY A 87 1.87 0.41 -8.78
N LEU A 88 1.94 1.03 -7.60
CA LEU A 88 1.00 0.77 -6.49
C LEU A 88 -0.44 1.15 -6.84
N PHE A 89 -0.68 2.33 -7.40
CA PHE A 89 -2.01 2.75 -7.84
C PHE A 89 -2.54 1.88 -8.98
N SER A 90 -1.67 1.43 -9.88
CA SER A 90 -2.06 0.46 -10.91
C SER A 90 -2.54 -0.86 -10.31
N LEU A 91 -1.91 -1.35 -9.23
CA LEU A 91 -2.43 -2.49 -8.49
C LEU A 91 -3.77 -2.18 -7.84
N LEU A 92 -3.94 -1.03 -7.18
CA LEU A 92 -5.22 -0.69 -6.57
C LEU A 92 -6.35 -0.66 -7.61
N TYR A 93 -6.16 0.04 -8.73
CA TYR A 93 -7.12 0.04 -9.83
C TYR A 93 -7.36 -1.35 -10.42
N ALA A 94 -6.32 -2.20 -10.52
CA ALA A 94 -6.47 -3.56 -11.04
C ALA A 94 -7.22 -4.50 -10.10
N HIS A 95 -7.25 -4.22 -8.79
CA HIS A 95 -7.80 -5.13 -7.78
C HIS A 95 -9.10 -4.63 -7.12
N LEU A 96 -9.31 -3.32 -7.04
CA LEU A 96 -10.44 -2.69 -6.35
C LEU A 96 -11.30 -1.93 -7.36
N ALA A 97 -12.57 -2.34 -7.50
CA ALA A 97 -13.54 -1.63 -8.33
C ALA A 97 -14.11 -0.38 -7.61
N ASP A 98 -14.08 -0.38 -6.29
CA ASP A 98 -14.65 0.62 -5.37
C ASP A 98 -13.60 1.58 -4.79
N ILE A 99 -12.44 1.72 -5.45
CA ILE A 99 -11.30 2.52 -4.95
C ILE A 99 -11.69 3.97 -4.59
N GLU A 100 -12.56 4.60 -5.37
CA GLU A 100 -13.00 6.00 -5.15
C GLU A 100 -13.83 6.18 -3.87
N THR A 101 -14.34 5.09 -3.29
CA THR A 101 -15.10 5.12 -2.02
C THR A 101 -14.23 4.75 -0.82
N ARG A 102 -12.97 4.36 -1.04
CA ARG A 102 -12.06 3.87 -0.01
C ARG A 102 -11.16 4.97 0.50
N THR A 103 -10.85 4.93 1.79
CA THR A 103 -9.79 5.74 2.36
C THR A 103 -8.45 5.10 2.01
N VAL A 104 -7.67 5.81 1.20
CA VAL A 104 -6.33 5.38 0.81
C VAL A 104 -5.31 6.13 1.68
N ARG A 105 -4.32 5.40 2.21
CA ARG A 105 -3.22 5.98 3.01
C ARG A 105 -1.86 5.46 2.57
N GLU A 106 -0.86 6.33 2.71
CA GLU A 106 0.54 5.97 2.49
C GLU A 106 0.98 4.98 3.58
N GLY A 107 1.63 3.88 3.18
CA GLY A 107 1.96 2.79 4.09
C GLY A 107 2.91 3.19 5.22
N GLU A 108 3.89 4.07 4.97
CA GLU A 108 4.82 4.60 5.96
C GLU A 108 4.09 5.45 6.99
N SER A 109 3.10 6.24 6.57
CA SER A 109 2.22 6.98 7.47
C SER A 109 1.45 6.03 8.40
N VAL A 110 0.80 5.00 7.84
CA VAL A 110 0.06 4.01 8.64
C VAL A 110 1.00 3.24 9.58
N CYS A 111 2.18 2.86 9.09
CA CYS A 111 3.19 2.18 9.88
C CYS A 111 3.63 3.00 11.09
N ASN A 112 3.88 4.30 10.88
CA ASN A 112 4.22 5.21 11.96
C ASN A 112 3.10 5.27 13.01
N THR A 113 1.85 5.40 12.57
CA THR A 113 0.68 5.43 13.46
C THR A 113 0.56 4.17 14.31
N ILE A 114 0.76 2.99 13.72
CA ILE A 114 0.58 1.71 14.42
C ILE A 114 1.78 1.36 15.31
N LEU A 115 3.00 1.64 14.86
CA LEU A 115 4.23 1.24 15.58
C LEU A 115 4.79 2.32 16.50
N GLY A 116 4.37 3.58 16.35
CA GLY A 116 4.95 4.73 17.05
C GLY A 116 6.40 5.01 16.66
N PHE A 117 6.86 4.48 15.52
CA PHE A 117 8.23 4.63 15.04
C PHE A 117 8.25 5.19 13.61
N ASN A 118 8.75 6.41 13.49
CA ASN A 118 8.91 7.12 12.22
C ASN A 118 10.15 6.62 11.46
N PHE A 119 10.01 5.56 10.68
CA PHE A 119 11.07 5.07 9.81
C PHE A 119 10.53 4.66 8.45
N GLY A 120 11.06 5.25 7.38
CA GLY A 120 10.59 5.05 6.00
C GLY A 120 11.01 3.73 5.37
N ASP A 121 11.16 2.67 6.18
CA ASP A 121 11.51 1.35 5.66
C ASP A 121 10.25 0.53 5.40
N GLY A 122 9.95 0.34 4.12
CA GLY A 122 8.77 -0.42 3.75
C GLY A 122 8.81 -1.90 4.13
N HIS A 123 9.93 -2.42 4.63
CA HIS A 123 9.97 -3.74 5.26
C HIS A 123 9.23 -3.78 6.61
N MET A 124 8.93 -2.64 7.24
CA MET A 124 8.20 -2.55 8.50
C MET A 124 6.67 -2.64 8.34
N HIS A 125 6.16 -2.39 7.13
CA HIS A 125 4.72 -2.40 6.82
C HIS A 125 4.36 -3.45 5.76
N ASP A 126 5.03 -4.59 5.80
CA ASP A 126 4.74 -5.72 4.91
C ASP A 126 3.59 -6.60 5.44
N ALA A 127 3.41 -7.78 4.86
CA ALA A 127 2.38 -8.75 5.24
C ALA A 127 2.38 -9.11 6.75
N ARG A 128 3.50 -8.96 7.46
CA ARG A 128 3.58 -9.24 8.90
C ARG A 128 2.84 -8.19 9.72
N LEU A 129 2.98 -6.90 9.36
CA LEU A 129 2.25 -5.82 10.00
C LEU A 129 0.76 -5.94 9.70
N VAL A 130 0.40 -6.19 8.44
CA VAL A 130 -0.99 -6.37 8.02
C VAL A 130 -1.63 -7.54 8.78
N ALA A 131 -0.95 -8.68 8.87
CA ALA A 131 -1.42 -9.83 9.64
C ALA A 131 -1.54 -9.54 11.15
N ALA A 132 -0.65 -8.70 11.69
CA ALA A 132 -0.72 -8.26 13.09
C ALA A 132 -1.92 -7.33 13.36
N GLY A 133 -2.25 -6.46 12.41
CA GLY A 133 -3.48 -5.65 12.43
C GLY A 133 -4.72 -6.54 12.35
N GLN A 134 -4.75 -7.49 11.41
CA GLN A 134 -5.87 -8.42 11.27
C GLN A 134 -6.16 -9.22 12.54
N ARG A 135 -5.12 -9.74 13.21
CA ARG A 135 -5.29 -10.51 14.46
C ARG A 135 -5.95 -9.70 15.59
N ARG A 136 -5.88 -8.37 15.54
CA ARG A 136 -6.42 -7.48 16.57
C ARG A 136 -7.79 -6.92 16.18
N LEU A 137 -8.00 -6.62 14.90
CA LEU A 137 -9.22 -5.95 14.42
C LEU A 137 -10.25 -6.91 13.84
N GLY A 138 -9.88 -8.14 13.45
CA GLY A 138 -10.82 -9.12 12.90
C GLY A 138 -11.59 -8.60 11.68
N LEU A 139 -10.88 -7.99 10.73
CA LEU A 139 -11.49 -7.40 9.53
C LEU A 139 -12.05 -8.49 8.61
N LYS A 140 -13.06 -8.15 7.81
CA LYS A 140 -13.64 -9.05 6.80
C LYS A 140 -12.83 -8.97 5.50
N PRO A 141 -12.93 -10.00 4.63
CA PRO A 141 -12.34 -9.93 3.29
C PRO A 141 -12.73 -8.64 2.56
N GLY A 142 -11.75 -7.97 1.99
CA GLY A 142 -11.87 -6.73 1.26
C GLY A 142 -11.98 -5.46 2.11
N ASP A 143 -12.02 -5.54 3.44
CA ASP A 143 -12.10 -4.35 4.31
C ASP A 143 -10.80 -3.55 4.30
N LEU A 144 -9.65 -4.24 4.29
CA LEU A 144 -8.33 -3.65 4.15
C LEU A 144 -7.54 -4.41 3.10
N VAL A 145 -7.20 -3.72 2.01
CA VAL A 145 -6.33 -4.25 0.95
C VAL A 145 -5.08 -3.39 0.89
N VAL A 146 -3.93 -4.04 1.04
CA VAL A 146 -2.60 -3.40 0.99
C VAL A 146 -1.89 -3.87 -0.26
N VAL A 147 -1.42 -2.91 -1.04
CA VAL A 147 -0.50 -3.16 -2.14
C VAL A 147 0.90 -2.81 -1.66
N TRP A 148 1.83 -3.75 -1.80
CA TRP A 148 3.19 -3.62 -1.31
C TRP A 148 4.17 -3.93 -2.43
N LEU A 149 5.26 -3.17 -2.51
CA LEU A 149 6.35 -3.41 -3.46
C LEU A 149 7.70 -3.49 -2.77
N GLU A 150 8.58 -4.29 -3.37
CA GLU A 150 9.99 -4.35 -2.99
C GLU A 150 10.82 -3.34 -3.80
N SER A 151 11.90 -2.88 -3.17
CA SER A 151 12.97 -2.13 -3.83
C SER A 151 13.46 -2.88 -5.07
N GLN A 152 13.75 -2.14 -6.15
CA GLN A 152 14.29 -2.72 -7.37
C GLN A 152 15.72 -3.24 -7.15
N PRO A 153 16.03 -4.53 -7.39
CA PRO A 153 17.41 -4.99 -7.45
C PRO A 153 18.14 -4.33 -8.64
N ILE A 154 19.36 -3.84 -8.44
CA ILE A 154 20.08 -3.02 -9.44
C ILE A 154 20.28 -3.72 -10.80
N HIS A 155 20.36 -5.05 -10.78
CA HIS A 155 20.56 -5.89 -11.96
C HIS A 155 19.26 -6.32 -12.65
N ARG A 156 18.09 -5.86 -12.19
CA ARG A 156 16.77 -6.21 -12.73
C ARG A 156 16.07 -4.97 -13.25
N ARG A 157 15.31 -5.11 -14.34
CA ARG A 157 14.46 -4.05 -14.92
C ARG A 157 13.03 -4.07 -14.37
N THR A 158 12.77 -4.93 -13.39
CA THR A 158 11.45 -5.19 -12.81
C THR A 158 11.46 -4.99 -11.30
N GLN A 159 10.31 -4.64 -10.74
CA GLN A 159 10.07 -4.68 -9.29
C GLN A 159 9.08 -5.78 -8.95
N ARG A 160 9.24 -6.37 -7.76
CA ARG A 160 8.30 -7.36 -7.24
C ARG A 160 7.23 -6.68 -6.41
N TYR A 161 6.02 -7.19 -6.49
CA TYR A 161 4.91 -6.72 -5.69
C TYR A 161 4.15 -7.86 -5.01
N GLN A 162 3.36 -7.48 -4.02
CA GLN A 162 2.39 -8.31 -3.35
C GLN A 162 1.08 -7.53 -3.18
N VAL A 163 -0.05 -8.21 -3.38
CA VAL A 163 -1.37 -7.71 -2.98
C VAL A 163 -1.80 -8.53 -1.78
N ILE A 164 -2.19 -7.83 -0.72
CA ILE A 164 -2.43 -8.40 0.60
C ILE A 164 -3.82 -7.97 1.02
N ASP A 165 -4.71 -8.92 1.22
CA ASP A 165 -5.97 -8.68 1.91
C ASP A 165 -5.75 -8.99 3.40
N ALA A 166 -6.18 -8.12 4.30
CA ALA A 166 -5.91 -8.31 5.73
C ALA A 166 -6.51 -9.63 6.25
N ALA A 167 -7.69 -10.02 5.78
CA ALA A 167 -8.37 -11.24 6.22
C ALA A 167 -7.81 -12.50 5.53
N LEU A 168 -7.43 -12.41 4.26
CA LEU A 168 -7.00 -13.57 3.46
C LEU A 168 -5.47 -13.75 3.40
N GLY A 169 -4.70 -12.75 3.79
CA GLY A 169 -3.26 -12.71 3.61
C GLY A 169 -2.84 -12.30 2.19
N VAL A 170 -1.70 -12.82 1.72
CA VAL A 170 -1.21 -12.49 0.36
C VAL A 170 -2.09 -13.19 -0.67
N VAL A 171 -2.79 -12.41 -1.49
CA VAL A 171 -3.73 -12.90 -2.51
C VAL A 171 -3.12 -12.93 -3.91
N GLU A 172 -2.12 -12.09 -4.19
CA GLU A 172 -1.40 -12.08 -5.46
C GLU A 172 0.08 -11.70 -5.26
N ARG A 173 0.95 -12.30 -6.08
CA ARG A 173 2.35 -11.89 -6.25
C ARG A 173 2.65 -11.72 -7.74
N GLY A 174 3.51 -10.76 -8.05
CA GLY A 174 3.93 -10.55 -9.43
C GLY A 174 5.08 -9.57 -9.56
N THR A 175 5.29 -9.13 -10.80
CA THR A 175 6.25 -8.09 -11.13
C THR A 175 5.67 -7.09 -12.14
N TRP A 176 6.25 -5.90 -12.21
CA TRP A 176 6.07 -4.96 -13.33
C TRP A 176 7.42 -4.50 -13.86
N LYS A 177 7.44 -3.98 -15.08
CA LYS A 177 8.63 -3.31 -15.62
C LYS A 177 8.67 -1.88 -15.11
N VAL A 178 9.83 -1.46 -14.63
CA VAL A 178 10.01 -0.11 -14.08
C VAL A 178 9.85 0.97 -15.16
N ALA A 179 10.22 0.65 -16.41
CA ALA A 179 10.07 1.56 -17.54
C ALA A 179 8.61 1.95 -17.79
N ASP A 180 7.68 0.99 -17.66
CA ASP A 180 6.25 1.23 -17.87
C ASP A 180 5.70 2.21 -16.82
N CYS A 181 6.11 2.06 -15.55
CA CYS A 181 5.77 3.03 -14.49
C CYS A 181 6.34 4.42 -14.75
N VAL A 182 7.55 4.51 -15.32
CA VAL A 182 8.18 5.82 -15.62
C VAL A 182 7.48 6.52 -16.80
N ALA A 183 6.99 5.76 -17.80
CA ALA A 183 6.22 6.31 -18.92
C ALA A 183 4.83 6.84 -18.52
N GLU A 184 4.29 6.29 -17.43
CA GLU A 184 3.22 6.81 -16.57
C GLU A 184 2.98 8.34 -16.51
N GLN A 185 1.75 8.84 -16.33
CA GLN A 185 1.52 10.03 -15.49
C GLN A 185 1.02 9.64 -14.09
N PRO A 186 1.17 10.51 -13.06
CA PRO A 186 0.77 10.21 -11.68
C PRO A 186 -0.69 9.78 -11.52
N TRP A 187 -1.60 10.31 -12.35
CA TRP A 187 -3.04 10.00 -12.35
C TRP A 187 -3.43 8.91 -13.36
N LEU A 188 -2.45 8.21 -13.96
CA LEU A 188 -2.64 7.05 -14.84
C LEU A 188 -3.71 7.25 -15.95
N PRO A 189 -3.59 8.29 -16.81
CA PRO A 189 -4.60 8.62 -17.82
C PRO A 189 -4.78 7.51 -18.87
N ASN A 190 -3.75 6.68 -19.10
CA ASN A 190 -3.79 5.57 -20.03
C ASN A 190 -4.21 4.24 -19.36
N GLY A 191 -4.61 4.29 -18.10
CA GLY A 191 -4.97 3.13 -17.29
C GLY A 191 -3.78 2.52 -16.53
N PRO A 192 -4.02 1.39 -15.83
CA PRO A 192 -3.01 0.72 -15.02
C PRO A 192 -1.82 0.19 -15.84
N VAL A 193 -0.62 0.25 -15.27
CA VAL A 193 0.58 -0.34 -15.89
C VAL A 193 0.44 -1.86 -16.04
N PRO A 194 1.02 -2.48 -17.08
CA PRO A 194 0.98 -3.93 -17.26
C PRO A 194 1.61 -4.70 -16.09
N LEU A 195 0.90 -5.72 -15.63
CA LEU A 195 1.31 -6.57 -14.51
C LEU A 195 1.68 -7.98 -15.01
N SER A 196 2.82 -8.49 -14.56
CA SER A 196 3.24 -9.88 -14.78
C SER A 196 3.00 -10.69 -13.50
N VAL A 197 1.82 -11.30 -13.41
CA VAL A 197 1.43 -12.14 -12.28
C VAL A 197 2.26 -13.42 -12.26
N THR A 198 2.85 -13.74 -11.11
CA THR A 198 3.62 -14.98 -10.92
C THR A 198 2.88 -15.99 -10.04
N TRP A 199 1.93 -15.53 -9.23
CA TRP A 199 1.13 -16.40 -8.37
C TRP A 199 -0.15 -15.69 -7.90
N THR A 200 -1.24 -16.43 -7.79
CA THR A 200 -2.52 -16.00 -7.18
C THR A 200 -2.99 -17.04 -6.17
N ALA A 201 -3.66 -16.58 -5.11
CA ALA A 201 -4.33 -17.47 -4.17
C ALA A 201 -5.51 -18.21 -4.83
N ALA A 202 -5.77 -19.45 -4.40
CA ALA A 202 -6.88 -20.23 -4.93
C ALA A 202 -8.22 -19.54 -4.66
N GLY A 203 -9.06 -19.43 -5.69
CA GLY A 203 -10.37 -18.75 -5.61
C GLY A 203 -10.30 -17.22 -5.58
N TYR A 204 -9.11 -16.62 -5.69
CA TYR A 204 -8.97 -15.18 -5.79
C TYR A 204 -9.23 -14.68 -7.22
N HIS A 205 -10.17 -13.76 -7.36
CA HIS A 205 -10.48 -13.09 -8.62
C HIS A 205 -10.39 -11.56 -8.42
N ARG A 206 -9.65 -10.89 -9.30
CA ARG A 206 -9.50 -9.43 -9.27
C ARG A 206 -10.85 -8.74 -9.49
N ARG A 207 -11.06 -7.58 -8.84
CA ARG A 207 -12.24 -6.72 -8.98
C ARG A 207 -13.60 -7.37 -8.69
N GLN A 208 -13.64 -8.61 -8.22
CA GLN A 208 -14.85 -9.21 -7.68
C GLN A 208 -14.91 -8.98 -6.18
N PRO A 209 -16.07 -8.62 -5.62
CA PRO A 209 -16.29 -8.70 -4.18
C PRO A 209 -16.16 -10.17 -3.78
N LEU A 210 -15.10 -10.52 -3.04
CA LEU A 210 -14.93 -11.88 -2.53
C LEU A 210 -16.04 -12.17 -1.51
N GLY A 211 -16.95 -13.06 -1.91
CA GLY A 211 -18.25 -13.30 -1.27
C GLY A 211 -19.42 -13.38 -2.27
N ALA A 212 -19.23 -12.89 -3.51
CA ALA A 212 -20.18 -13.11 -4.60
C ALA A 212 -20.11 -14.56 -5.07
N ASN A 213 -21.25 -15.26 -5.03
CA ASN A 213 -21.38 -16.63 -5.53
C ASN A 213 -21.10 -16.63 -7.05
N PRO A 214 -20.14 -17.43 -7.56
CA PRO A 214 -19.82 -17.49 -9.00
C PRO A 214 -21.00 -17.93 -9.88
N ASN A 215 -22.10 -18.42 -9.29
CA ASN A 215 -23.32 -18.85 -9.98
C ASN A 215 -24.51 -17.87 -9.86
N ARG A 216 -24.33 -16.64 -9.34
CA ARG A 216 -25.40 -15.65 -9.28
C ARG A 216 -25.11 -14.51 -10.27
N PRO A 217 -25.91 -14.33 -11.33
CA PRO A 217 -25.75 -13.18 -12.22
C PRO A 217 -26.00 -11.90 -11.42
N ASP A 218 -25.11 -10.90 -11.61
CA ASP A 218 -25.19 -9.59 -10.98
C ASP A 218 -26.58 -8.98 -11.18
N GLU A 219 -27.29 -8.70 -10.09
CA GLU A 219 -28.41 -7.77 -10.10
C GLU A 219 -27.79 -6.37 -10.26
N THR A 220 -28.02 -5.76 -11.42
CA THR A 220 -27.68 -4.37 -11.71
C THR A 220 -28.19 -3.44 -10.60
N PRO A 221 -27.37 -2.51 -10.07
CA PRO A 221 -27.87 -1.48 -9.18
C PRO A 221 -28.76 -0.52 -9.97
N VAL A 222 -29.93 -0.22 -9.41
CA VAL A 222 -30.85 0.85 -9.85
C VAL A 222 -30.29 2.21 -9.44
#